data_AF-A0A934ELG3-F1
#
_entry.id   AF-A0A934ELG3-F1
#
_cell.length_a   1.000
_cell.length_b   1.000
_cell.length_c   1.000
_cell.angle_alpha   90.00
_cell.angle_beta   90.00
_cell.angle_gamma   90.00
#
_symmetry.space_group_name_H-M   'P 1'
#
loop_
_entity.id
_entity.type
_entity.pdbx_description
1 polymer ?
#
loop_
_entity_poly.entity_id
_entity_poly.type
_entity_poly.pdbx_seq_one_letter_code
_entity_poly.pdbx_strand_id
1 'polypeptide(L)'
;MVKTISAIKARQKLGQVMNEVSLREDEYIVERAGKPLVAIIPIEQYMSIKKDRSDFFGMVSELQRSSDAENIETDIEEAVKHHRRLKK
;
A
#
# COMPACT_ATOMS: atom_id res chain seq x y z
N MET A 1 11.54 -5.62 11.00
CA MET A 1 10.47 -5.73 12.05
C MET A 1 9.80 -4.37 12.21
N VAL A 2 8.48 -4.30 12.48
CA VAL A 2 7.80 -3.02 12.73
C VAL A 2 8.03 -2.56 14.17
N LYS A 3 8.64 -1.40 14.33
CA LYS A 3 8.96 -0.74 15.60
C LYS A 3 8.18 0.56 15.74
N THR A 4 7.97 1.00 16.98
CA THR A 4 7.30 2.28 17.27
C THR A 4 8.25 3.24 17.97
N ILE A 5 8.28 4.49 17.53
CA ILE A 5 9.14 5.54 18.10
C ILE A 5 8.38 6.87 18.22
N SER A 6 8.60 7.62 19.29
CA SER A 6 8.02 8.96 19.39
C SER A 6 8.72 9.94 18.44
N ALA A 7 8.01 10.95 17.94
CA ALA A 7 8.55 11.98 17.06
C ALA A 7 9.76 12.71 17.66
N ILE A 8 9.79 12.88 18.99
CA ILE A 8 10.92 13.48 19.71
C ILE A 8 12.15 12.56 19.63
N LYS A 9 11.99 11.26 19.92
CA LYS A 9 13.09 10.29 19.85
C LYS A 9 13.58 10.08 18.42
N ALA A 10 12.67 10.05 17.44
CA ALA A 10 13.02 9.95 16.02
C ALA A 10 13.91 11.11 15.58
N ARG A 11 13.58 12.35 15.99
CA ARG A 11 14.41 13.53 15.68
C ARG A 11 15.80 13.44 16.32
N GLN A 12 15.87 12.98 17.56
CA GLN A 12 17.14 12.86 18.30
C GLN A 12 18.04 11.74 17.77
N LYS A 13 17.46 10.69 17.17
CA LYS A 13 18.16 9.47 16.75
C LYS A 13 18.00 9.17 15.27
N LEU A 14 17.80 10.18 14.43
CA LEU A 14 17.44 9.97 13.03
C LEU A 14 18.47 9.12 12.27
N GLY A 15 19.77 9.37 12.48
CA GLY A 15 20.83 8.59 11.84
C GLY A 15 20.81 7.10 12.23
N GLN A 16 20.53 6.77 13.49
CA GLN A 16 20.36 5.38 13.93
C GLN A 16 19.14 4.74 13.25
N VAL A 17 18.00 5.44 13.24
CA VAL A 17 16.76 4.95 12.62
C VAL A 17 16.99 4.69 11.13
N MET A 18 17.64 5.62 10.41
CA MET A 18 17.97 5.45 9.00
C MET A 18 18.84 4.22 8.76
N ASN A 19 19.89 4.00 9.57
CA ASN A 19 20.77 2.83 9.45
C ASN A 19 20.04 1.52 9.72
N GLU A 20 19.14 1.48 10.71
CA GLU A 20 18.35 0.28 10.99
C GLU A 20 17.38 -0.03 9.86
N VAL A 21 16.71 0.99 9.31
CA VAL A 21 15.80 0.83 8.18
C VAL A 21 16.55 0.38 6.92
N SER A 22 17.70 0.99 6.60
CA SER A 22 18.44 0.68 5.37
C SER A 22 19.22 -0.64 5.43
N LEU A 23 19.74 -1.04 6.60
CA LEU A 23 20.62 -2.21 6.72
C LEU A 23 19.95 -3.44 7.31
N ARG A 24 18.84 -3.28 8.05
CA ARG A 24 18.19 -4.38 8.78
C ARG A 24 16.75 -4.64 8.34
N GLU A 25 16.30 -3.96 7.28
CA GLU A 25 14.90 -4.01 6.80
C GLU A 25 13.90 -3.80 7.96
N ASP A 26 14.26 -2.93 8.90
CA ASP A 26 13.35 -2.51 9.94
C ASP A 26 12.40 -1.43 9.42
N GLU A 27 11.21 -1.38 10.01
CA GLU A 27 10.20 -0.37 9.71
C GLU A 27 9.88 0.36 11.00
N TYR A 28 9.69 1.68 10.91
CA TYR A 28 9.38 2.50 12.07
C TYR A 28 8.08 3.26 11.90
N ILE A 29 7.14 3.07 12.82
CA ILE A 29 5.99 3.95 12.99
C ILE A 29 6.38 5.07 13.94
N VAL A 30 6.35 6.30 13.44
CA VAL A 30 6.61 7.51 14.23
C VAL A 30 5.30 8.03 14.79
N GLU A 31 5.25 8.18 16.11
CA GLU A 31 4.06 8.60 16.84
C GLU A 31 4.22 9.96 17.54
N ARG A 32 3.10 10.65 17.73
CA ARG A 32 3.00 11.82 18.62
C ARG A 32 1.80 11.64 19.53
N ALA A 33 2.03 11.73 20.84
CA ALA A 33 1.00 11.50 21.85
C ALA A 33 0.23 10.16 21.64
N GLY A 34 0.96 9.09 21.31
CA GLY A 34 0.41 7.75 21.08
C GLY A 34 -0.39 7.58 19.77
N LYS A 35 -0.38 8.59 18.89
CA LYS A 35 -1.01 8.50 17.57
C LYS A 35 0.04 8.33 16.47
N PRO A 36 -0.11 7.34 15.57
CA PRO A 36 0.78 7.18 14.42
C PRO A 36 0.64 8.37 13.47
N LEU A 37 1.77 8.91 13.01
CA LEU A 37 1.83 10.05 12.10
C LEU A 37 2.44 9.68 10.75
N VAL A 38 3.59 9.02 10.76
CA VAL A 38 4.33 8.63 9.55
C VAL A 38 5.03 7.30 9.76
N ALA A 39 5.33 6.61 8.67
CA ALA A 39 6.20 5.44 8.66
C ALA A 39 7.54 5.79 8.01
N ILE A 40 8.63 5.21 8.52
CA ILE A 40 9.95 5.21 7.89
C ILE A 40 10.21 3.77 7.45
N ILE A 41 10.40 3.58 6.16
CA ILE A 41 10.51 2.28 5.50
C ILE A 41 11.70 2.26 4.53
N PRO A 42 12.20 1.08 4.14
CA PRO A 42 13.22 0.97 3.09
C PRO A 42 12.76 1.60 1.78
N ILE A 43 13.69 2.18 1.01
CA ILE A 43 13.35 2.91 -0.22
C ILE A 43 12.82 1.96 -1.30
N GLU A 44 13.33 0.73 -1.34
CA GLU A 44 12.96 -0.35 -2.22
C GLU A 44 11.49 -0.74 -1.99
N GLN A 45 11.08 -0.83 -0.72
CA GLN A 45 9.69 -1.09 -0.35
C GLN A 45 8.78 0.06 -0.79
N TYR A 46 9.19 1.31 -0.57
CA TYR A 46 8.45 2.48 -1.07
C TYR A 46 8.31 2.46 -2.60
N MET A 47 9.38 2.14 -3.33
CA MET A 47 9.37 2.06 -4.79
C MET A 47 8.46 0.93 -5.28
N SER A 48 8.44 -0.24 -4.63
CA SER A 48 7.51 -1.33 -4.97
C SER A 48 6.07 -0.88 -4.80
N ILE A 49 5.71 -0.31 -3.64
CA ILE A 49 4.34 0.20 -3.38
C ILE A 49 3.93 1.23 -4.43
N LYS A 50 4.85 2.12 -4.80
CA LYS A 50 4.58 3.15 -5.82
C LYS A 50 4.40 2.53 -7.21
N LYS A 51 5.21 1.55 -7.57
CA LYS A 51 5.12 0.84 -8.85
C LYS A 51 3.83 0.04 -8.93
N ASP A 52 3.53 -0.78 -7.94
CA ASP A 52 2.32 -1.60 -7.88
C ASP A 52 1.06 -0.74 -7.99
N ARG A 53 1.06 0.44 -7.36
CA ARG A 53 -0.03 1.41 -7.48
C ARG A 53 -0.13 1.99 -8.88
N SER A 54 0.98 2.34 -9.51
CA SER A 54 1.01 2.82 -10.90
C SER A 54 0.50 1.77 -11.87
N ASP A 55 0.96 0.52 -11.71
CA ASP A 55 0.57 -0.61 -12.55
C ASP A 55 -0.91 -0.94 -12.38
N PHE A 56 -1.41 -0.92 -11.14
CA PHE A 56 -2.83 -1.08 -10.83
C PHE A 56 -3.70 0.00 -11.50
N PHE A 57 -3.33 1.28 -11.37
CA PHE A 57 -4.08 2.36 -12.03
C PHE A 57 -3.99 2.28 -13.55
N GLY A 58 -2.85 1.84 -14.09
CA GLY A 58 -2.68 1.56 -15.52
C GLY A 58 -3.69 0.52 -15.99
N MET A 59 -3.71 -0.65 -15.33
CA MET A 59 -4.63 -1.75 -15.64
C MET A 59 -6.10 -1.32 -15.52
N VAL A 60 -6.48 -0.60 -14.46
CA VAL A 60 -7.85 -0.07 -14.30
C VAL A 60 -8.20 0.90 -15.44
N SER A 61 -7.27 1.77 -15.83
CA SER A 61 -7.51 2.73 -16.92
C SER A 61 -7.60 2.07 -18.30
N GLU A 62 -6.95 0.92 -18.49
CA GLU A 62 -7.06 0.11 -19.71
C GLU A 62 -8.39 -0.62 -19.74
N LEU A 63 -8.83 -1.23 -18.63
CA LEU A 63 -10.15 -1.82 -18.49
C LEU A 63 -11.26 -0.80 -18.74
N GLN A 64 -11.15 0.41 -18.18
CA GLN A 64 -12.14 1.48 -18.42
C GLN A 64 -12.17 1.97 -19.87
N ARG A 65 -11.08 1.81 -20.62
CA ARG A 65 -11.01 2.19 -22.04
C ARG A 65 -11.43 1.08 -22.99
N SER A 66 -11.27 -0.18 -22.58
CA SER A 66 -11.68 -1.35 -23.36
C SER A 66 -13.10 -1.82 -23.04
N SER A 67 -13.63 -1.49 -21.87
CA SER A 67 -15.05 -1.56 -21.57
C SER A 67 -15.74 -0.36 -22.21
N ASP A 68 -16.37 -0.57 -23.36
CA ASP A 68 -17.47 0.29 -23.79
C ASP A 68 -18.45 0.39 -22.61
N ALA A 69 -18.73 1.61 -22.15
CA ALA A 69 -19.53 1.88 -20.95
C ALA A 69 -20.95 1.26 -20.96
N GLU A 70 -21.33 0.64 -22.07
CA GLU A 70 -22.63 0.03 -22.33
C GLU A 70 -22.81 -1.37 -21.70
N ASN A 71 -21.73 -2.09 -21.33
CA ASN A 71 -21.83 -3.49 -20.87
C ASN A 71 -21.32 -3.77 -19.45
N ILE A 72 -20.80 -2.77 -18.73
CA ILE A 72 -20.21 -2.94 -17.39
C ILE A 72 -21.19 -3.57 -16.39
N GLU A 73 -22.48 -3.22 -16.48
CA GLU A 73 -23.50 -3.72 -15.57
C GLU A 73 -23.79 -5.21 -15.79
N THR A 74 -23.80 -5.65 -17.05
CA THR A 74 -23.95 -7.06 -17.45
C THR A 74 -22.75 -7.91 -16.99
N ASP A 75 -21.53 -7.39 -17.17
CA ASP A 75 -20.30 -8.08 -16.79
C ASP A 75 -20.19 -8.26 -15.25
N ILE A 76 -20.61 -7.25 -14.49
CA ILE A 76 -20.66 -7.32 -13.03
C ILE A 76 -21.71 -8.33 -12.56
N GLU A 77 -22.90 -8.36 -13.18
CA GLU A 77 -23.94 -9.34 -12.85
C GLU A 77 -23.51 -10.80 -13.12
N GLU A 78 -22.84 -11.05 -14.23
CA GLU A 78 -22.30 -12.37 -14.55
C GLU A 78 -21.23 -12.81 -13.55
N ALA A 79 -20.30 -11.93 -13.19
CA ALA A 79 -19.27 -12.21 -12.20
C ALA A 79 -19.86 -12.55 -10.82
N VAL A 80 -20.89 -11.81 -10.39
CA VAL A 80 -21.60 -12.06 -9.12
C VAL A 80 -22.37 -13.38 -9.13
N LYS A 81 -23.04 -13.72 -10.24
CA LYS A 81 -23.72 -15.02 -10.41
C LYS A 81 -22.74 -16.18 -10.35
N HIS A 82 -21.59 -16.06 -11.01
CA HIS A 82 -20.58 -17.11 -11.03
C HIS A 82 -20.04 -17.39 -9.62
N HIS A 83 -19.79 -16.34 -8.83
CA HIS A 83 -19.32 -16.48 -7.44
C HIS A 83 -20.38 -17.07 -6.50
N ARG A 84 -21.67 -16.74 -6.69
CA ARG A 84 -22.78 -17.37 -5.92
C ARG A 84 -22.96 -18.85 -6.22
N ARG A 85 -22.65 -19.28 -7.45
CA ARG A 85 -22.75 -20.69 -7.86
C ARG A 85 -21.63 -21.56 -7.27
N LEU A 86 -20.46 -20.96 -7.02
CA LEU A 86 -19.31 -21.64 -6.40
C LEU A 86 -19.43 -21.82 -4.88
N LYS A 87 -20.38 -21.14 -4.24
CA LYS A 87 -20.67 -21.28 -2.79
C LYS A 87 -21.84 -22.23 -2.47
N LYS A 88 -22.38 -22.92 -3.48
CA LYS A 88 -23.46 -23.91 -3.33
C LYS A 88 -22.92 -25.29 -3.66
#